data_AF-J3IV41-F1
#
_entry.id   AF-J3IV41-F1
#
_cell.length_a   1.000
_cell.length_b   1.000
_cell.length_c   1.000
_cell.angle_alpha   90.00
_cell.angle_beta   90.00
_cell.angle_gamma   90.00
#
_symmetry.space_group_name_H-M   'P 1'
#
loop_
_entity.id
_entity.type
_entity.pdbx_description
1 polymer ?
#
loop_
_entity_poly.entity_id
_entity_poly.type
_entity_poly.pdbx_seq_one_letter_code
_entity_poly.pdbx_strand_id
1 'polypeptide(L)' 'MQPRFVIVPAVPIEKESFRVGSRYYAATVCGGFDIYDNHAKERLKPSYPSKTAAELQCQRLNKTDE' A
#
# COMPACT_ATOMS: atom_id res chain seq x y z
N MET A 1 12.54 14.21 13.40
CA MET A 1 12.53 12.73 13.29
C MET A 1 11.74 12.35 12.05
N GLN A 2 12.18 11.34 11.29
CA GLN A 2 11.31 10.73 10.28
C GLN A 2 10.33 9.79 11.00
N PRO A 3 9.03 9.80 10.66
CA PRO A 3 8.07 8.87 11.24
C PRO A 3 8.42 7.44 10.83
N ARG A 4 8.28 6.50 11.78
CA ARG A 4 8.51 5.08 11.53
C ARG A 4 7.54 4.56 10.48
N PHE A 5 6.27 4.91 10.59
CA PHE A 5 5.22 4.47 9.67
C PHE A 5 4.87 5.58 8.68
N VAL A 6 4.81 5.24 7.38
CA VAL A 6 4.44 6.16 6.29
C VAL A 6 3.38 5.56 5.38
N ILE A 7 2.62 6.39 4.68
CA ILE A 7 1.60 5.91 3.74
C ILE A 7 2.20 5.80 2.36
N VAL A 8 1.95 4.69 1.69
CA VAL A 8 2.37 4.45 0.30
C VAL A 8 1.18 3.95 -0.52
N PRO A 9 1.16 4.14 -1.85
CA PRO A 9 0.18 3.48 -2.71
C PRO A 9 0.26 1.96 -2.52
N ALA A 10 -0.89 1.31 -2.39
CA ALA A 10 -0.94 -0.14 -2.25
C ALA A 10 -0.32 -0.82 -3.47
N VAL A 11 0.29 -2.00 -3.27
CA VAL A 11 0.81 -2.78 -4.39
C VAL A 11 -0.37 -3.11 -5.32
N PRO A 12 -0.31 -2.73 -6.62
CA PRO A 12 -1.35 -3.08 -7.57
C PRO A 12 -1.52 -4.60 -7.62
N ILE A 13 -2.76 -5.07 -7.52
CA ILE A 13 -3.07 -6.50 -7.60
C ILE A 13 -3.47 -6.81 -9.03
N GLU A 14 -2.80 -7.79 -9.63
CA GLU A 14 -3.21 -8.32 -10.93
C GLU A 14 -4.58 -8.99 -10.80
N LYS A 15 -5.55 -8.51 -11.57
CA LYS A 15 -6.90 -9.08 -11.60
C LYS A 15 -7.07 -10.03 -12.78
N GLU A 16 -6.48 -9.67 -13.91
CA GLU A 16 -6.56 -10.45 -15.14
C GLU A 16 -5.27 -10.25 -15.92
N SER A 17 -4.74 -11.32 -16.49
CA SER A 17 -3.74 -11.25 -17.54
C SER A 17 -4.33 -11.78 -18.84
N PHE A 18 -4.00 -11.09 -19.93
CA PHE A 18 -4.42 -11.50 -21.26
C PHE A 18 -3.30 -11.27 -22.27
N ARG A 19 -3.41 -11.96 -23.40
CA ARG A 19 -2.41 -11.93 -24.47
C ARG A 19 -3.03 -11.41 -25.76
N VAL A 20 -2.35 -10.49 -26.42
CA VAL A 20 -2.72 -10.00 -27.75
C VAL A 20 -1.52 -10.20 -28.68
N GLY A 21 -1.61 -11.21 -29.55
CA GLY A 21 -0.50 -11.61 -30.43
C GLY A 21 0.71 -12.13 -29.64
N SER A 22 1.86 -11.45 -29.72
CA SER A 22 3.06 -11.75 -28.92
C SER A 22 3.17 -10.94 -27.62
N ARG A 23 2.25 -10.01 -27.37
CA ARG A 23 2.29 -9.10 -26.20
C ARG A 23 1.47 -9.63 -25.03
N TYR A 24 2.01 -9.46 -23.83
CA TYR A 24 1.35 -9.80 -22.57
C TYR A 24 0.88 -8.51 -21.89
N TYR A 25 -0.36 -8.51 -21.41
CA TYR A 25 -0.95 -7.41 -20.66
C TYR A 25 -1.45 -7.94 -19.32
N ALA A 26 -1.24 -7.14 -18.27
CA ALA A 26 -1.80 -7.39 -16.94
C ALA A 26 -2.71 -6.22 -16.58
N ALA A 27 -3.99 -6.50 -16.40
CA ALA A 27 -4.95 -5.55 -15.85
C ALA A 27 -4.79 -5.57 -14.32
N THR A 28 -4.16 -4.51 -13.79
CA THR A 28 -3.99 -4.33 -12.34
C THR A 28 -5.03 -3.38 -11.79
N VAL A 29 -5.59 -3.70 -10.62
CA VAL A 29 -6.44 -2.78 -9.85
C VAL A 29 -5.61 -2.05 -8.80
N CYS A 30 -5.88 -0.74 -8.63
CA CYS A 30 -5.30 0.03 -7.55
C CYS A 30 -5.89 -0.46 -6.22
N GLY A 31 -5.06 -1.07 -5.36
CA GLY A 31 -5.47 -1.65 -4.07
C GLY A 31 -5.71 -0.61 -2.96
N GLY A 32 -5.67 0.68 -3.28
CA GLY A 32 -5.76 1.77 -2.30
C GLY A 32 -4.39 2.19 -1.75
N PHE A 33 -4.23 2.21 -0.43
CA PHE A 33 -3.06 2.70 0.28
C PHE A 33 -2.57 1.68 1.31
N ASP A 34 -1.27 1.40 1.36
CA ASP A 34 -0.64 0.59 2.42
C ASP A 34 0.06 1.52 3.42
N ILE A 35 0.30 1.00 4.64
CA ILE A 35 1.24 1.61 5.57
C ILE A 35 2.57 0.87 5.45
N TYR A 36 3.67 1.61 5.32
CA TYR A 36 5.02 1.10 5.24
C TYR A 36 5.76 1.40 6.54
N ASP A 37 6.35 0.37 7.15
CA ASP A 37 7.26 0.50 8.29
C ASP A 37 8.69 0.74 7.76
N ASN A 38 9.23 1.94 7.97
CA ASN A 38 10.59 2.30 7.56
C ASN A 38 11.67 1.52 8.32
N HIS A 39 11.39 1.06 9.55
CA HIS A 39 12.34 0.30 10.35
C HIS A 39 12.39 -1.16 9.90
N ALA A 40 11.23 -1.82 9.86
CA ALA A 40 11.12 -3.22 9.43
C ALA A 40 11.24 -3.39 7.91
N LYS A 41 11.14 -2.29 7.15
CA LYS A 41 11.16 -2.24 5.68
C LYS A 41 10.08 -3.11 5.03
N GLU A 42 8.89 -3.11 5.62
CA GLU A 42 7.77 -3.94 5.19
C GLU A 42 6.48 -3.14 5.04
N ARG A 43 5.58 -3.64 4.18
CA ARG A 43 4.22 -3.10 4.01
C ARG A 43 3.27 -3.84 4.93
N LEU A 44 2.63 -3.11 5.83
CA LEU A 44 1.61 -3.63 6.71
C LEU A 44 0.31 -3.87 5.93
N LYS A 45 -0.32 -5.03 6.17
CA LYS A 45 -1.65 -5.40 5.66
C LYS A 45 -2.70 -5.26 6.77
N PRO A 46 -3.96 -4.92 6.46
CA PRO A 46 -4.56 -4.79 5.13
C PRO A 46 -4.31 -3.43 4.44
N SER A 47 -4.54 -3.39 3.11
CA SER A 47 -4.57 -2.16 2.32
C SER A 47 -5.84 -1.36 2.62
N TYR A 48 -5.73 -0.04 2.72
CA TYR A 48 -6.82 0.90 3.00
C TYR A 48 -7.43 1.43 1.70
N PRO A 49 -8.77 1.42 1.55
CA PRO A 49 -9.42 1.87 0.32
C PRO A 49 -9.33 3.39 0.10
N SER A 50 -9.11 4.19 1.16
CA SER A 50 -8.98 5.64 1.09
C SER A 50 -7.75 6.13 1.81
N LYS A 51 -7.20 7.26 1.33
CA LYS A 51 -6.03 7.89 1.94
C LYS A 51 -6.31 8.32 3.38
N THR A 52 -7.51 8.86 3.65
CA THR A 52 -7.92 9.30 4.99
C THR A 52 -7.94 8.15 6.00
N ALA A 53 -8.40 6.96 5.59
CA ALA A 53 -8.36 5.78 6.46
C ALA A 53 -6.92 5.36 6.78
N ALA A 54 -6.03 5.40 5.78
CA ALA A 54 -4.60 5.14 5.99
C ALA A 54 -3.93 6.21 6.87
N GLU A 55 -4.30 7.48 6.74
CA GLU A 55 -3.77 8.60 7.52
C GLU A 55 -4.10 8.47 8.99
N LEU A 56 -5.36 8.17 9.33
CA LEU A 56 -5.79 7.95 10.71
C LEU A 56 -5.00 6.82 11.38
N GLN A 57 -4.84 5.70 10.68
CA GLN A 57 -4.11 4.55 11.21
C GLN A 57 -2.61 4.82 11.31
N CYS A 58 -2.01 5.44 10.29
CA CYS A 58 -0.59 5.78 10.27
C CYS A 58 -0.23 6.73 11.44
N GLN A 59 -1.07 7.72 11.71
CA GLN A 59 -0.91 8.60 12.87
C GLN A 59 -1.04 7.83 14.19
N ARG A 60 -1.99 6.91 14.29
CA ARG A 60 -2.15 6.07 15.50
C ARG A 60 -0.90 5.24 15.76
N LEU A 61 -0.34 4.58 14.75
CA LEU A 61 0.86 3.76 14.88
C LEU A 61 2.07 4.59 15.31
N ASN A 62 2.27 5.76 14.67
CA ASN A 62 3.37 6.65 15.05
C ASN A 62 3.22 7.26 16.46
N LYS A 63 1.99 7.40 16.99
CA LYS A 63 1.74 7.87 18.37
C LYS A 63 1.91 6.79 19.43
N THR A 64 1.87 5.51 19.05
CA THR A 64 2.01 4.38 19.99
C THR A 64 3.46 3.92 20.10
N ASP A 65 4.34 4.39 19.20
CA ASP A 65 5.77 4.10 19.17
C ASP A 65 6.62 5.19 19.87
N GLU A 66 5.98 6.25 20.41
CA GLU A 66 6.58 7.21 21.37
C GLU A 66 6.48 6.67 22.80
#